data_AF-T1DDR8-F1
#
_entry.id   AF-T1DDR8-F1
#
_cell.length_a   1.000
_cell.length_b   1.000
_cell.length_c   1.000
_cell.angle_alpha   90.00
_cell.angle_beta   90.00
_cell.angle_gamma   90.00
#
_symmetry.space_group_name_H-M   'P 1'
#
loop_
_entity.id
_entity.type
_entity.pdbx_description
1 polymer ?
#
loop_
_entity_poly.entity_id
_entity_poly.type
_entity_poly.pdbx_seq_one_letter_code
_entity_poly.pdbx_strand_id
1 'polypeptide(L)'
;QKKINQWTRYLTVGLALIQAVGTTVTLNRLTGIVLVPGFGSIFLISIILASGSVFLMWIGEMITEFGIGNGASLIIFAGIVS
;
A
#
# COMPACT_ATOMS: atom_id res chain seq x y z
N GLN A 1 -12.84 7.25 -19.17
CA GLN A 1 -11.85 7.55 -18.12
C GLN A 1 -12.13 6.82 -16.81
N LYS A 2 -13.35 6.90 -16.24
CA LYS A 2 -13.73 6.16 -15.01
C LYS A 2 -13.46 4.64 -15.06
N LYS A 3 -13.71 3.98 -16.21
CA LYS A 3 -13.42 2.53 -16.41
C LYS A 3 -11.93 2.20 -16.30
N ILE A 4 -11.06 2.99 -16.93
CA ILE A 4 -9.60 2.79 -16.87
C ILE A 4 -9.13 2.96 -15.42
N ASN A 5 -9.60 3.99 -14.72
CA ASN A 5 -9.24 4.22 -13.32
C ASN A 5 -9.65 3.05 -12.42
N GLN A 6 -10.84 2.46 -12.63
CA GLN A 6 -11.28 1.27 -11.90
C GLN A 6 -10.37 0.06 -12.16
N TRP A 7 -10.00 -0.19 -13.42
CA TRP A 7 -9.09 -1.29 -13.76
C TRP A 7 -7.70 -1.09 -13.17
N THR A 8 -7.15 0.12 -13.27
CA THR A 8 -5.87 0.48 -12.67
C THR A 8 -5.92 0.26 -11.15
N ARG A 9 -7.00 0.67 -10.48
CA ARG A 9 -7.17 0.47 -9.04
C ARG A 9 -7.13 -1.00 -8.64
N TYR A 10 -7.86 -1.87 -9.33
CA TYR A 10 -7.83 -3.31 -9.03
C TYR A 10 -6.45 -3.92 -9.26
N LEU A 11 -5.74 -3.48 -10.31
CA LEU A 11 -4.35 -3.87 -10.57
C LEU A 11 -3.42 -3.43 -9.44
N THR A 12 -3.50 -2.16 -9.03
CA THR A 12 -2.66 -1.60 -7.97
C THR A 12 -2.90 -2.29 -6.62
N VAL A 13 -4.16 -2.60 -6.27
CA VAL A 13 -4.49 -3.35 -5.06
C VAL A 13 -3.87 -4.75 -5.09
N GLY A 14 -3.98 -5.47 -6.22
CA GLY A 14 -3.37 -6.79 -6.38
C GLY A 14 -1.84 -6.75 -6.26
N LEU A 15 -1.20 -5.77 -6.90
CA LEU A 15 0.24 -5.56 -6.81
C LEU A 15 0.68 -5.19 -5.39
N ALA A 16 -0.06 -4.33 -4.70
CA ALA A 16 0.23 -3.93 -3.33
C ALA A 16 0.17 -5.12 -2.35
N LEU A 17 -0.75 -6.06 -2.55
CA LEU A 17 -0.83 -7.29 -1.75
C LEU A 17 0.40 -8.17 -1.94
N ILE A 18 0.79 -8.43 -3.20
CA ILE A 18 1.98 -9.22 -3.51
C ILE A 18 3.24 -8.55 -2.92
N GLN A 19 3.33 -7.23 -3.06
CA GLN A 19 4.45 -6.45 -2.54
C GLN A 19 4.49 -6.48 -0.99
N ALA A 20 3.34 -6.34 -0.33
CA ALA A 20 3.27 -6.37 1.14
C ALA A 20 3.73 -7.71 1.72
N VAL A 21 3.39 -8.83 1.07
CA VAL A 21 3.88 -10.16 1.44
C VAL A 21 5.40 -10.26 1.25
N GLY A 22 5.91 -9.84 0.09
CA GLY A 22 7.35 -9.84 -0.19
C GLY A 22 8.15 -9.00 0.81
N THR A 23 7.65 -7.80 1.13
CA THR A 23 8.24 -6.89 2.12
C THR A 23 8.22 -7.54 3.50
N THR A 24 7.09 -8.10 3.94
CA THR A 24 7.01 -8.74 5.27
C THR A 24 7.96 -9.92 5.42
N VAL A 25 8.08 -10.77 4.41
CA VAL A 25 9.03 -11.91 4.42
C VAL A 25 10.48 -11.42 4.47
N THR A 26 10.79 -10.38 3.69
CA THR A 26 12.14 -9.80 3.64
C THR A 26 12.51 -9.15 4.97
N LEU A 27 11.62 -8.35 5.56
CA LEU A 27 11.85 -7.76 6.88
C LEU A 27 12.01 -8.83 7.97
N ASN A 28 11.16 -9.87 7.95
CA ASN A 28 11.27 -10.96 8.90
C ASN A 28 12.65 -11.65 8.84
N ARG A 29 13.17 -11.90 7.64
CA ARG A 29 14.50 -12.50 7.44
C ARG A 29 15.67 -11.59 7.86
N LEU A 30 15.56 -10.28 7.62
CA LEU A 30 16.66 -9.35 7.86
C LEU A 30 16.76 -8.88 9.31
N THR A 31 15.64 -8.70 9.99
CA THR A 31 15.57 -7.97 11.26
C THR A 31 14.95 -8.77 12.39
N GLY A 32 14.34 -9.93 12.10
CA GLY A 32 13.68 -10.74 13.13
C GLY A 32 12.52 -10.02 13.83
N ILE A 33 11.89 -9.02 13.19
CA ILE A 33 10.84 -8.16 13.77
C ILE A 33 9.66 -8.95 14.38
N VAL A 34 9.40 -10.16 13.89
CA VAL A 34 8.28 -10.96 14.38
C VAL A 34 8.72 -11.71 15.64
N LEU A 35 8.29 -11.20 16.80
CA LEU A 35 8.50 -11.78 18.14
C LEU A 35 8.10 -13.27 18.24
N VAL A 36 7.11 -13.71 17.46
CA VAL A 36 6.73 -15.12 17.30
C VAL A 36 6.61 -15.45 15.80
N PRO A 37 7.67 -15.94 15.16
CA PRO A 37 7.66 -16.24 13.73
C PRO A 37 6.66 -17.35 13.44
N GLY A 38 5.64 -17.03 12.64
CA GLY A 38 4.61 -17.96 12.22
C GLY A 38 3.90 -17.46 10.97
N PHE A 39 3.36 -18.38 10.15
CA PHE A 39 2.63 -18.06 8.93
C PHE A 39 1.47 -17.08 9.18
N GLY A 40 0.77 -17.22 10.31
CA GLY A 40 -0.33 -16.33 10.71
C GLY A 40 0.12 -14.88 10.95
N SER A 41 1.25 -14.67 11.63
CA SER A 41 1.79 -13.34 11.91
C SER A 41 2.25 -12.62 10.65
N ILE A 42 2.92 -13.35 9.73
CA ILE A 42 3.36 -12.82 8.44
C ILE A 42 2.16 -12.39 7.59
N PHE A 43 1.12 -13.23 7.55
CA PHE A 43 -0.10 -12.92 6.81
C PHE A 43 -0.83 -11.69 7.38
N LEU A 44 -0.93 -11.60 8.71
CA LEU A 44 -1.55 -10.47 9.40
C LEU A 44 -0.80 -9.15 9.13
N ILE A 45 0.53 -9.14 9.26
CA ILE A 45 1.34 -7.94 8.98
C ILE A 45 1.21 -7.54 7.50
N SER A 46 1.25 -8.52 6.59
CA SER A 46 1.11 -8.26 5.15
C SER A 46 -0.25 -7.63 4.81
N ILE A 47 -1.34 -8.11 5.42
CA ILE A 47 -2.68 -7.53 5.24
C ILE A 47 -2.75 -6.11 5.79
N ILE A 48 -2.19 -5.85 6.97
CA ILE A 48 -2.19 -4.51 7.56
C ILE A 48 -1.41 -3.53 6.68
N LEU A 49 -0.23 -3.94 6.20
CA LEU A 49 0.57 -3.14 5.28
C LEU A 49 -0.15 -2.86 3.96
N ALA A 50 -0.75 -3.90 3.35
CA ALA A 50 -1.52 -3.73 2.13
C ALA A 50 -2.74 -2.83 2.34
N SER A 51 -3.45 -2.98 3.47
CA SER A 51 -4.59 -2.15 3.83
C SER A 51 -4.20 -0.68 4.01
N GLY A 52 -3.07 -0.39 4.67
CA GLY A 52 -2.52 0.96 4.81
C GLY A 52 -2.17 1.59 3.46
N SER A 53 -1.53 0.83 2.56
CA SER A 53 -1.21 1.30 1.20
C SER A 53 -2.44 1.61 0.36
N VAL A 54 -3.47 0.74 0.42
CA VAL A 54 -4.75 0.96 -0.28
C VAL A 54 -5.52 2.14 0.31
N PHE A 55 -5.43 2.34 1.63
CA PHE A 55 -6.00 3.50 2.30
C PHE A 55 -5.36 4.81 1.82
N LEU A 56 -4.03 4.87 1.73
CA LEU A 56 -3.31 6.03 1.17
C LEU A 56 -3.67 6.27 -0.29
N MET A 57 -3.75 5.22 -1.11
CA MET A 57 -4.20 5.32 -2.50
C MET A 57 -5.61 5.94 -2.58
N TRP A 58 -6.55 5.48 -1.75
CA TRP A 58 -7.91 6.03 -1.69
C TRP A 58 -7.93 7.51 -1.28
N ILE A 59 -7.10 7.93 -0.33
CA ILE A 59 -6.92 9.35 -0.01
C ILE A 59 -6.39 10.13 -1.23
N GLY A 60 -5.44 9.57 -1.97
CA GLY A 60 -4.91 10.19 -3.18
C GLY A 60 -5.97 10.36 -4.27
N GLU A 61 -6.88 9.39 -4.41
CA GLU A 61 -8.04 9.50 -5.30
C GLU A 61 -9.00 10.60 -4.83
N MET A 62 -9.30 10.67 -3.53
CA MET A 62 -10.15 11.73 -2.94
C MET A 62 -9.55 13.13 -3.15
N ILE A 63 -8.24 13.30 -2.96
CA ILE A 63 -7.55 14.57 -3.24
C ILE A 63 -7.65 14.92 -4.72
N THR A 64 -7.59 13.92 -5.61
CA THR A 64 -7.70 14.14 -7.05
C THR A 64 -9.13 14.53 -7.47
N GLU A 65 -10.16 14.00 -6.81
CA GLU A 65 -11.56 14.32 -7.12
C GLU A 65 -12.04 15.65 -6.50
N PHE A 66 -11.61 15.99 -5.28
CA PHE A 66 -12.11 17.17 -4.54
C PHE A 66 -11.08 18.31 -4.39
N GLY A 67 -9.81 18.07 -4.68
CA GLY A 67 -8.71 19.00 -4.45
C GLY A 67 -8.03 19.50 -5.73
N ILE A 68 -6.79 19.96 -5.57
CA ILE A 68 -5.90 20.38 -6.66
C ILE A 68 -5.32 19.07 -7.24
N GLY A 69 -5.58 18.80 -8.53
CA GLY A 69 -5.32 17.49 -9.15
C GLY A 69 -3.91 16.89 -8.93
N ASN A 70 -3.77 15.59 -9.24
CA ASN A 70 -2.59 14.74 -8.97
C ASN A 70 -2.36 14.36 -7.49
N GLY A 71 -3.42 13.92 -6.79
CA GLY A 71 -3.36 13.57 -5.37
C GLY A 71 -2.37 12.46 -5.02
N ALA A 72 -2.20 11.44 -5.89
CA ALA A 72 -1.19 10.39 -5.68
C ALA A 72 0.25 10.96 -5.64
N SER A 73 0.58 11.89 -6.54
CA SER A 73 1.90 12.53 -6.59
C SER A 73 2.17 13.39 -5.35
N LEU A 74 1.14 14.08 -4.85
CA LEU A 74 1.21 14.88 -3.62
C LEU A 74 1.50 14.01 -2.39
N ILE A 75 0.88 12.84 -2.27
CA ILE A 75 1.14 11.90 -1.17
C ILE A 75 2.58 11.38 -1.23
N ILE A 76 3.07 10.99 -2.42
CA ILE A 76 4.45 10.54 -2.58
C ILE A 76 5.44 11.66 -2.25
N PHE A 77 5.17 12.89 -2.71
CA PHE A 77 6.00 14.05 -2.40
C PHE A 77 6.04 14.33 -0.89
N ALA A 78 4.89 14.33 -0.22
CA ALA A 78 4.81 14.53 1.22
C ALA A 78 5.62 13.48 1.99
N GLY A 79 5.61 12.22 1.54
CA GLY A 79 6.37 11.13 2.15
C GLY A 79 7.88 11.16 1.89
N ILE A 80 8.37 11.82 0.83
CA ILE A 80 9.81 11.97 0.56
C ILE A 80 10.39 13.18 1.31
N VAL A 81 9.59 14.22 1.49
CA VAL A 81 10.01 15.43 2.21
C VAL A 81 10.04 15.23 3.73
N SER A 82 9.16 14.36 4.26
CA SER A 82 9.16 13.96 5.68
C SER A 82 10.36 13.09 6.04
#